data_AF-A0A1G9JQW0-F1
#
_entry.id   AF-A0A1G9JQW0-F1
#
_cell.length_a   1.000
_cell.length_b   1.000
_cell.length_c   1.000
_cell.angle_alpha   90.00
_cell.angle_beta   90.00
_cell.angle_gamma   90.00
#
_symmetry.space_group_name_H-M   'P 1'
#
loop_
_entity.id
_entity.type
_entity.pdbx_description
1 polymer ?
#
loop_
_entity_poly.entity_id
_entity_poly.type
_entity_poly.pdbx_seq_one_letter_code
_entity_poly.pdbx_strand_id
1 'polypeptide(L)'
;MENMNLFLKKLLFLSVFIHAAAVAQKPDLRDISHGSVIYKNGYNDQPYVVTLKDKRWFCVFTTGKGIEGAGGQHIVCSTSSDHGKTWSDTIAIEPSTGPAASWVIPYLTPYGRIYAFYDYNGDNVTHLNEKPIRNDMLGWYCFKYSDDQGKTWSKRYRLPVRKTAIDFINEWNGEVQLLWGISKPITVGNNMYFGFTKMGKFISDMGEGWFFKSDNINTEREPDKLHWEMLPDGDQGLSTVELGTVQEEHNIVSLKNGDLYCMYRTQNGFPGHAYSRDGGHTWSKPEFATYTPGGQAFKTPRACPRLFKCSNGKFLFWFHNNSDPGPYNRNPAWISGGVEKDGHIYWSQPEILLYSTNTKDIMSYPDLIEEDGKFWITETQKVIARVHEIDPKLLEGLWEQATRKSAVTDNVIADASGKTLEQKIPLTALPNLKEGAFTIEIWANIKDLSPGQILLDTRKDNTGSGVWISVSRFRTLQLSISNGSVTSEWDTDRGVIRKGTLQHFVFVADGGPNIITTIVDGKLGDGGKYRRRGWGWFDEKLERVNGGNYLTVSKEFQSQIKRVRVYDRCLTTSEAIGNFNSGMR
;
A
#
# COMPACT_ATOMS: atom_id res chain seq x y z
N MET A 1 -71.35 0.87 30.06
CA MET A 1 -70.06 1.57 29.81
C MET A 1 -68.89 0.65 30.17
N GLU A 2 -68.80 -0.51 29.51
CA GLU A 2 -67.79 -1.54 29.82
C GLU A 2 -66.97 -1.98 28.59
N ASN A 3 -67.26 -1.42 27.41
CA ASN A 3 -66.57 -1.76 26.16
C ASN A 3 -65.55 -0.71 25.68
N MET A 4 -65.23 0.31 26.50
CA MET A 4 -64.28 1.37 26.14
C MET A 4 -62.91 1.25 26.86
N ASN A 5 -62.77 0.27 27.78
CA ASN A 5 -61.52 0.05 28.53
C ASN A 5 -60.62 -1.08 27.99
N LEU A 6 -61.12 -1.89 27.05
CA LEU A 6 -60.32 -2.96 26.43
C LEU A 6 -59.55 -2.48 25.20
N PHE A 7 -60.01 -1.40 24.55
CA PHE A 7 -59.36 -0.85 23.36
C PHE A 7 -58.15 0.05 23.70
N LEU A 8 -58.22 0.82 24.81
CA LEU A 8 -57.08 1.62 25.28
C LEU A 8 -55.96 0.80 25.92
N LYS A 9 -56.23 -0.39 26.47
CA LYS A 9 -55.18 -1.28 26.99
C LYS A 9 -54.43 -2.06 25.92
N LYS A 10 -54.98 -2.19 24.70
CA LYS A 10 -54.28 -2.78 23.56
C LYS A 10 -53.46 -1.78 22.73
N LEU A 11 -53.76 -0.47 22.82
CA LEU A 11 -52.92 0.57 22.20
C LEU A 11 -51.69 0.95 23.04
N LEU A 12 -51.65 0.64 24.35
CA LEU A 12 -50.47 0.89 25.19
C LEU A 12 -49.40 -0.22 25.14
N PHE A 13 -49.64 -1.30 24.40
CA PHE A 13 -48.67 -2.37 24.14
C PHE A 13 -48.07 -2.31 22.73
N LEU A 14 -48.24 -1.18 22.03
CA LEU A 14 -47.77 -0.98 20.66
C LEU A 14 -46.86 0.25 20.50
N SER A 15 -46.12 0.64 21.56
CA SER A 15 -45.26 1.83 21.51
C SER A 15 -43.90 1.70 22.22
N VAL A 16 -43.41 0.48 22.48
CA VAL A 16 -42.00 0.27 22.88
C VAL A 16 -41.43 -0.98 22.19
N PHE A 17 -41.48 -1.00 20.86
CA PHE A 17 -40.39 -1.57 20.09
C PHE A 17 -39.73 -0.40 19.37
N ILE A 18 -38.99 0.40 20.15
CA ILE A 18 -37.85 1.11 19.59
C ILE A 18 -37.04 0.00 18.95
N HIS A 19 -37.10 -0.07 17.61
CA HIS A 19 -36.09 -0.76 16.85
C HIS A 19 -34.78 -0.11 17.27
N ALA A 20 -34.09 -0.73 18.21
CA ALA A 20 -32.65 -0.75 18.18
C ALA A 20 -32.33 -1.42 16.86
N ALA A 21 -32.36 -0.63 15.77
CA ALA A 21 -31.57 -0.92 14.62
C ALA A 21 -30.16 -0.94 15.20
N ALA A 22 -29.69 -2.15 15.53
CA ALA A 22 -28.27 -2.41 15.58
C ALA A 22 -27.78 -1.91 14.22
N VAL A 23 -27.20 -0.71 14.21
CA VAL A 23 -26.51 -0.20 13.06
C VAL A 23 -25.40 -1.21 12.88
N ALA A 24 -25.62 -2.18 11.99
CA ALA A 24 -24.60 -3.17 11.66
C ALA A 24 -23.35 -2.36 11.34
N GLN A 25 -22.28 -2.63 12.09
CA GLN A 25 -21.02 -1.92 11.88
C GLN A 25 -20.65 -2.09 10.41
N LYS A 26 -20.40 -0.97 9.73
CA LYS A 26 -20.00 -1.04 8.33
C LYS A 26 -18.72 -1.89 8.25
N PRO A 27 -18.65 -2.87 7.33
CA PRO A 27 -17.44 -3.65 7.13
C PRO A 27 -16.23 -2.73 6.92
N ASP A 28 -15.09 -3.04 7.53
CA ASP A 28 -13.85 -2.32 7.26
C ASP A 28 -13.41 -2.63 5.82
N LEU A 29 -13.45 -1.61 4.96
CA LEU A 29 -13.09 -1.75 3.55
C LEU A 29 -11.60 -2.06 3.35
N ARG A 30 -10.77 -1.90 4.39
CA ARG A 30 -9.34 -2.24 4.36
C ARG A 30 -9.08 -3.74 4.49
N ASP A 31 -10.03 -4.51 5.03
CA ASP A 31 -9.88 -5.97 5.13
C ASP A 31 -10.05 -6.61 3.75
N ILE A 32 -9.00 -7.28 3.26
CA ILE A 32 -9.05 -7.89 1.92
C ILE A 32 -10.10 -9.00 1.77
N SER A 33 -10.63 -9.54 2.87
CA SER A 33 -11.71 -10.53 2.81
C SER A 33 -13.04 -9.93 2.31
N HIS A 34 -13.19 -8.60 2.37
CA HIS A 34 -14.35 -7.88 1.81
C HIS A 34 -14.18 -7.51 0.33
N GLY A 35 -13.00 -7.74 -0.26
CA GLY A 35 -12.75 -7.53 -1.68
C GLY A 35 -13.47 -8.53 -2.58
N SER A 36 -13.89 -8.09 -3.77
CA SER A 36 -14.47 -8.97 -4.78
C SER A 36 -13.38 -9.78 -5.47
N VAL A 37 -13.60 -11.09 -5.63
CA VAL A 37 -12.62 -12.00 -6.25
C VAL A 37 -12.64 -11.82 -7.76
N ILE A 38 -11.49 -11.46 -8.33
CA ILE A 38 -11.27 -11.44 -9.78
C ILE A 38 -11.07 -12.86 -10.27
N TYR A 39 -10.15 -13.59 -9.65
CA TYR A 39 -9.81 -14.96 -10.00
C TYR A 39 -9.08 -15.69 -8.88
N LYS A 40 -9.18 -17.01 -8.86
CA LYS A 40 -8.49 -17.90 -7.91
C LYS A 40 -7.95 -19.12 -8.65
N ASN A 41 -6.66 -19.41 -8.43
CA ASN A 41 -5.96 -20.56 -8.98
C ASN A 41 -4.80 -20.95 -8.05
N GLY A 42 -3.89 -21.84 -8.47
CA GLY A 42 -2.66 -22.11 -7.72
C GLY A 42 -1.73 -20.90 -7.64
N TYR A 43 -1.68 -20.10 -8.71
CA TYR A 43 -0.90 -18.88 -8.80
C TYR A 43 -1.63 -17.78 -9.56
N ASN A 44 -1.54 -16.54 -9.09
CA ASN A 44 -2.09 -15.33 -9.72
C ASN A 44 -1.23 -14.11 -9.45
N ASP A 45 -0.97 -13.32 -10.49
CA ASP A 45 -0.22 -12.08 -10.37
C ASP A 45 -0.64 -11.00 -11.36
N GLN A 46 -0.38 -9.75 -10.97
CA GLN A 46 -0.63 -8.53 -11.76
C GLN A 46 -2.05 -8.42 -12.34
N PRO A 47 -3.11 -8.39 -11.51
CA PRO A 47 -4.47 -8.11 -11.98
C PRO A 47 -4.62 -6.66 -12.42
N TYR A 48 -4.09 -6.32 -13.59
CA TYR A 48 -4.04 -4.95 -14.10
C TYR A 48 -5.23 -4.67 -15.01
N VAL A 49 -5.84 -3.50 -14.82
CA VAL A 49 -7.15 -3.18 -15.37
C VAL A 49 -7.09 -1.94 -16.25
N VAL A 50 -7.73 -2.01 -17.42
CA VAL A 50 -8.09 -0.83 -18.21
C VAL A 50 -9.61 -0.76 -18.35
N THR A 51 -10.16 0.46 -18.35
CA THR A 51 -11.59 0.67 -18.54
C THR A 51 -11.89 0.84 -20.02
N LEU A 52 -12.71 -0.06 -20.57
CA LEU A 52 -13.12 -0.05 -21.98
C LEU A 52 -14.08 1.12 -22.27
N LYS A 53 -14.28 1.40 -23.57
CA LYS A 53 -15.19 2.47 -24.02
C LYS A 53 -16.64 2.26 -23.57
N ASP A 54 -17.06 1.01 -23.43
CA ASP A 54 -18.38 0.61 -22.94
C ASP A 54 -18.44 0.51 -21.41
N LYS A 55 -17.45 1.07 -20.71
CA LYS A 55 -17.31 1.11 -19.24
C LYS A 55 -17.05 -0.23 -18.56
N ARG A 56 -16.93 -1.32 -19.32
CA ARG A 56 -16.48 -2.59 -18.74
C ARG A 56 -15.03 -2.49 -18.31
N TRP A 57 -14.70 -3.12 -17.19
CA TRP A 57 -13.34 -3.29 -16.74
C TRP A 57 -12.73 -4.50 -17.45
N PHE A 58 -11.56 -4.31 -18.05
CA PHE A 58 -10.79 -5.35 -18.72
C PHE A 58 -9.53 -5.61 -17.92
N CYS A 59 -9.43 -6.79 -17.32
CA CYS A 59 -8.31 -7.21 -16.48
C CYS A 59 -7.45 -8.21 -17.24
N VAL A 60 -6.13 -8.00 -17.23
CA VAL A 60 -5.14 -9.03 -17.60
C VAL A 60 -4.41 -9.48 -16.35
N PHE A 61 -3.99 -10.73 -16.31
CA PHE A 61 -3.16 -11.25 -15.23
C PHE A 61 -2.40 -12.50 -15.64
N THR A 62 -1.31 -12.78 -14.93
CA THR A 62 -0.51 -14.00 -15.04
C THR A 62 -1.07 -15.05 -14.09
N THR A 63 -1.22 -16.30 -14.52
CA THR A 63 -1.77 -17.37 -13.69
C THR A 63 -1.20 -18.75 -14.02
N GLY A 64 -1.30 -19.68 -13.07
CA GLY A 64 -0.88 -21.08 -13.23
C GLY A 64 -1.55 -21.99 -12.21
N LYS A 65 -1.60 -23.29 -12.49
CA LYS A 65 -2.11 -24.30 -11.54
C LYS A 65 -1.14 -24.56 -10.39
N GLY A 66 0.16 -24.36 -10.61
CA GLY A 66 1.22 -24.55 -9.62
C GLY A 66 1.53 -23.27 -8.84
N ILE A 67 2.74 -23.20 -8.31
CA ILE A 67 3.31 -21.99 -7.71
C ILE A 67 3.91 -21.07 -8.80
N GLU A 68 4.32 -19.87 -8.40
CA GLU A 68 5.05 -18.93 -9.25
C GLU A 68 6.23 -19.60 -9.98
N GLY A 69 6.29 -19.44 -11.29
CA GLY A 69 7.34 -19.99 -12.15
C GLY A 69 7.24 -21.50 -12.43
N ALA A 70 6.18 -22.16 -11.96
CA ALA A 70 5.93 -23.56 -12.29
C ALA A 70 5.44 -23.73 -13.75
N GLY A 71 5.62 -24.94 -14.28
CA GLY A 71 5.14 -25.29 -15.62
C GLY A 71 3.65 -25.03 -15.81
N GLY A 72 3.28 -24.51 -16.98
CA GLY A 72 1.90 -24.12 -17.31
C GLY A 72 1.49 -22.72 -16.86
N GLN A 73 2.43 -21.90 -16.38
CA GLN A 73 2.22 -20.47 -16.17
C GLN A 73 1.95 -19.78 -17.52
N HIS A 74 0.86 -19.01 -17.56
CA HIS A 74 0.35 -18.38 -18.77
C HIS A 74 -0.39 -17.08 -18.43
N ILE A 75 -0.83 -16.35 -19.45
CA ILE A 75 -1.47 -15.05 -19.30
C ILE A 75 -2.88 -15.07 -19.88
N VAL A 76 -3.81 -14.47 -19.16
CA VAL A 76 -5.25 -14.48 -19.48
C VAL A 76 -5.83 -13.08 -19.34
N CYS A 77 -7.04 -12.89 -19.86
CA CYS A 77 -7.87 -11.74 -19.55
C CYS A 77 -9.26 -12.17 -19.05
N SER A 78 -9.89 -11.28 -18.29
CA SER A 78 -11.29 -11.37 -17.88
C SER A 78 -11.92 -9.98 -17.86
N THR A 79 -13.25 -9.90 -17.96
CA THR A 79 -13.98 -8.63 -17.95
C THR A 79 -15.05 -8.58 -16.86
N SER A 80 -15.32 -7.38 -16.37
CA SER A 80 -16.42 -7.10 -15.45
C SER A 80 -17.28 -5.95 -15.98
N SER A 81 -18.59 -6.04 -15.80
CA SER A 81 -19.57 -5.00 -16.17
C SER A 81 -20.29 -4.38 -14.97
N ASP A 82 -19.89 -4.74 -13.75
CA ASP A 82 -20.56 -4.38 -12.50
C ASP A 82 -19.59 -3.87 -11.43
N HIS A 83 -18.55 -3.15 -11.89
CA HIS A 83 -17.48 -2.59 -11.05
C HIS A 83 -16.77 -3.67 -10.23
N GLY A 84 -16.45 -4.80 -10.88
CA GLY A 84 -15.60 -5.85 -10.33
C GLY A 84 -16.28 -6.80 -9.36
N LYS A 85 -17.60 -6.71 -9.18
CA LYS A 85 -18.37 -7.63 -8.32
C LYS A 85 -18.42 -9.02 -8.91
N THR A 86 -18.56 -9.12 -10.23
CA THR A 86 -18.48 -10.38 -10.98
C THR A 86 -17.55 -10.23 -12.19
N TRP A 87 -16.94 -11.35 -12.58
CA TRP A 87 -15.95 -11.43 -13.65
C TRP A 87 -16.32 -12.57 -14.60
N SER A 88 -16.07 -12.37 -15.89
CA SER A 88 -16.27 -13.41 -16.92
C SER A 88 -15.27 -14.55 -16.76
N ASP A 89 -15.56 -15.69 -17.39
CA ASP A 89 -14.54 -16.72 -17.60
C ASP A 89 -13.30 -16.15 -18.28
N THR A 90 -12.15 -16.76 -17.99
CA THR A 90 -10.87 -16.31 -18.52
C THR A 90 -10.69 -16.69 -19.99
N ILE A 91 -10.14 -15.77 -20.77
CA ILE A 91 -9.72 -16.00 -22.15
C ILE A 91 -8.20 -15.99 -22.19
N ALA A 92 -7.60 -17.06 -22.72
CA ALA A 92 -6.16 -17.16 -22.84
C ALA A 92 -5.62 -16.16 -23.86
N ILE A 93 -4.64 -15.35 -23.43
CA ILE A 93 -3.81 -14.54 -24.33
C ILE A 93 -2.68 -15.42 -24.87
N GLU A 94 -2.06 -16.19 -23.96
CA GLU A 94 -1.20 -17.34 -24.25
C GLU A 94 -1.76 -18.56 -23.51
N PRO A 95 -1.76 -19.76 -24.11
CA PRO A 95 -2.31 -20.95 -23.48
C PRO A 95 -1.34 -21.58 -22.47
N SER A 96 -1.88 -22.30 -21.48
CA SER A 96 -1.10 -23.03 -20.47
C SER A 96 -0.29 -24.22 -21.02
N THR A 97 -0.51 -24.62 -22.26
CA THR A 97 0.17 -25.74 -22.93
C THR A 97 1.39 -25.30 -23.74
N GLY A 98 1.59 -24.00 -23.92
CA GLY A 98 2.73 -23.43 -24.62
C GLY A 98 3.93 -23.15 -23.71
N PRO A 99 5.00 -22.56 -24.26
CA PRO A 99 6.07 -21.98 -23.47
C PRO A 99 5.56 -20.96 -22.44
N ALA A 100 6.29 -20.80 -21.34
CA ALA A 100 5.92 -19.90 -20.27
C ALA A 100 5.71 -18.47 -20.78
N ALA A 101 4.61 -17.86 -20.32
CA ALA A 101 4.25 -16.47 -20.60
C ALA A 101 3.92 -15.76 -19.29
N SER A 102 4.55 -14.63 -19.04
CA SER A 102 4.46 -13.78 -17.83
C SER A 102 5.00 -12.42 -18.20
N TRP A 103 5.39 -11.52 -17.33
CA TRP A 103 4.48 -10.72 -16.54
C TRP A 103 3.64 -9.78 -17.45
N VAL A 104 2.32 -10.00 -17.54
CA VAL A 104 1.46 -9.27 -18.49
C VAL A 104 1.01 -7.90 -17.98
N ILE A 105 1.07 -6.89 -18.85
CA ILE A 105 0.56 -5.53 -18.59
C ILE A 105 -0.33 -5.04 -19.76
N PRO A 106 -1.45 -4.33 -19.50
CA PRO A 106 -2.38 -3.89 -20.53
C PRO A 106 -2.16 -2.43 -20.95
N TYR A 107 -2.46 -2.11 -22.21
CA TYR A 107 -2.59 -0.73 -22.69
C TYR A 107 -3.82 -0.59 -23.59
N LEU A 108 -4.65 0.43 -23.35
CA LEU A 108 -5.81 0.74 -24.18
C LEU A 108 -5.53 2.01 -24.99
N THR A 109 -5.52 1.87 -26.31
CA THR A 109 -5.35 3.01 -27.22
C THR A 109 -6.62 3.87 -27.33
N PRO A 110 -6.52 5.16 -27.73
CA PRO A 110 -7.68 6.01 -27.97
C PRO A 110 -8.67 5.45 -29.00
N TYR A 111 -8.18 4.71 -30.01
CA TYR A 111 -9.04 4.09 -31.00
C TYR A 111 -9.69 2.78 -30.55
N GLY A 112 -9.34 2.26 -29.37
CA GLY A 112 -10.03 1.14 -28.72
C GLY A 112 -9.35 -0.22 -28.84
N ARG A 113 -8.16 -0.30 -29.45
CA ARG A 113 -7.34 -1.51 -29.43
C ARG A 113 -6.69 -1.69 -28.07
N ILE A 114 -6.70 -2.92 -27.59
CA ILE A 114 -6.01 -3.34 -26.37
C ILE A 114 -4.71 -4.03 -26.76
N TYR A 115 -3.59 -3.60 -26.18
CA TYR A 115 -2.31 -4.30 -26.23
C TYR A 115 -2.08 -5.02 -24.90
N ALA A 116 -1.55 -6.24 -24.96
CA ALA A 116 -0.99 -6.96 -23.82
C ALA A 116 0.51 -7.12 -24.07
N PHE A 117 1.34 -6.52 -23.22
CA PHE A 117 2.81 -6.66 -23.25
C PHE A 117 3.24 -7.66 -22.18
N TYR A 118 4.18 -8.55 -22.51
CA TYR A 118 4.54 -9.68 -21.64
C TYR A 118 5.88 -10.34 -22.07
N ASP A 119 6.56 -10.93 -21.11
CA ASP A 119 7.67 -11.87 -21.25
C ASP A 119 7.20 -13.23 -21.78
N TYR A 120 7.98 -13.80 -22.68
CA TYR A 120 7.67 -15.06 -23.33
C TYR A 120 8.94 -15.88 -23.56
N ASN A 121 8.94 -17.13 -23.10
CA ASN A 121 10.04 -18.06 -23.33
C ASN A 121 10.01 -18.63 -24.76
N GLY A 122 10.22 -17.76 -25.75
CA GLY A 122 10.01 -18.11 -27.16
C GLY A 122 10.98 -19.12 -27.75
N ASP A 123 12.17 -19.22 -27.17
CA ASP A 123 13.18 -20.21 -27.54
C ASP A 123 13.05 -21.52 -26.73
N ASN A 124 12.02 -21.63 -25.88
CA ASN A 124 11.73 -22.79 -25.03
C ASN A 124 12.93 -23.22 -24.16
N VAL A 125 13.64 -22.25 -23.60
CA VAL A 125 14.78 -22.47 -22.70
C VAL A 125 14.25 -23.02 -21.39
N THR A 126 14.56 -24.28 -21.10
CA THR A 126 14.03 -25.03 -19.95
C THR A 126 15.12 -25.59 -19.06
N HIS A 127 16.37 -25.51 -19.51
CA HIS A 127 17.52 -26.06 -18.81
C HIS A 127 18.70 -25.09 -18.85
N LEU A 128 19.52 -25.13 -17.79
CA LEU A 128 20.84 -24.50 -17.73
C LEU A 128 21.81 -25.53 -17.18
N ASN A 129 22.89 -25.81 -17.91
CA ASN A 129 23.85 -26.87 -17.56
C ASN A 129 23.15 -28.21 -17.25
N GLU A 130 22.25 -28.62 -18.15
CA GLU A 130 21.44 -29.85 -18.06
C GLU A 130 20.46 -29.93 -16.88
N LYS A 131 20.37 -28.89 -16.04
CA LYS A 131 19.43 -28.83 -14.92
C LYS A 131 18.18 -28.08 -15.32
N PRO A 132 16.98 -28.56 -14.97
CA PRO A 132 15.74 -27.83 -15.21
C PRO A 132 15.76 -26.50 -14.46
N ILE A 133 15.24 -25.45 -15.09
CA ILE A 133 15.19 -24.10 -14.52
C ILE A 133 13.77 -23.52 -14.55
N ARG A 134 13.54 -22.54 -13.69
CA ARG A 134 12.43 -21.59 -13.81
C ARG A 134 12.61 -20.75 -15.08
N ASN A 135 11.55 -20.50 -15.85
CA ASN A 135 11.68 -19.98 -17.21
C ASN A 135 10.65 -18.89 -17.60
N ASP A 136 10.13 -18.18 -16.61
CA ASP A 136 9.14 -17.09 -16.73
C ASP A 136 9.74 -15.69 -16.60
N MET A 137 11.08 -15.57 -16.55
CA MET A 137 11.81 -14.28 -16.52
C MET A 137 12.95 -14.26 -17.55
N LEU A 138 12.75 -14.94 -18.68
CA LEU A 138 13.74 -15.07 -19.75
C LEU A 138 13.10 -15.13 -21.12
N GLY A 139 13.90 -14.88 -22.15
CA GLY A 139 13.53 -15.02 -23.55
C GLY A 139 13.16 -13.69 -24.18
N TRP A 140 11.94 -13.56 -24.65
CA TRP A 140 11.49 -12.44 -25.47
C TRP A 140 10.57 -11.53 -24.67
N TYR A 141 10.64 -10.24 -24.94
CA TYR A 141 9.57 -9.32 -24.56
C TYR A 141 8.65 -9.09 -25.76
N CYS A 142 7.36 -9.30 -25.57
CA CYS A 142 6.39 -9.47 -26.64
C CYS A 142 5.14 -8.64 -26.42
N PHE A 143 4.35 -8.52 -27.49
CA PHE A 143 2.97 -8.11 -27.36
C PHE A 143 2.03 -8.90 -28.29
N LYS A 144 0.77 -8.94 -27.87
CA LYS A 144 -0.39 -9.26 -28.71
C LYS A 144 -1.40 -8.13 -28.55
N TYR A 145 -2.30 -8.00 -29.52
CA TYR A 145 -3.39 -7.04 -29.42
C TYR A 145 -4.74 -7.67 -29.72
N SER A 146 -5.79 -7.00 -29.26
CA SER A 146 -7.18 -7.32 -29.53
C SER A 146 -7.94 -6.08 -30.00
N ASP A 147 -8.70 -6.24 -31.09
CA ASP A 147 -9.61 -5.22 -31.65
C ASP A 147 -11.09 -5.52 -31.31
N ASP A 148 -11.37 -6.63 -30.62
CA ASP A 148 -12.72 -7.09 -30.29
C ASP A 148 -12.93 -7.24 -28.77
N GLN A 149 -12.23 -6.39 -28.01
CA GLN A 149 -12.37 -6.25 -26.55
C GLN A 149 -11.95 -7.52 -25.80
N GLY A 150 -10.91 -8.19 -26.28
CA GLY A 150 -10.26 -9.35 -25.66
C GLY A 150 -10.85 -10.70 -26.02
N LYS A 151 -11.79 -10.76 -26.98
CA LYS A 151 -12.40 -12.03 -27.41
C LYS A 151 -11.44 -12.85 -28.26
N THR A 152 -10.68 -12.19 -29.14
CA THR A 152 -9.62 -12.78 -29.94
C THR A 152 -8.34 -11.95 -29.86
N TRP A 153 -7.21 -12.59 -30.17
CA TRP A 153 -5.88 -11.98 -30.09
C TRP A 153 -5.11 -12.21 -31.37
N SER A 154 -4.34 -11.20 -31.77
CA SER A 154 -3.43 -11.24 -32.92
C SER A 154 -2.40 -12.36 -32.83
N LYS A 155 -1.57 -12.55 -33.87
CA LYS A 155 -0.27 -13.21 -33.70
C LYS A 155 0.59 -12.45 -32.68
N ARG A 156 1.63 -13.11 -32.16
CA ARG A 156 2.63 -12.48 -31.28
C ARG A 156 3.60 -11.64 -32.09
N TYR A 157 3.98 -10.49 -31.52
CA TYR A 157 5.04 -9.62 -32.02
C TYR A 157 6.13 -9.51 -30.95
N ARG A 158 7.39 -9.43 -31.37
CA ARG A 158 8.54 -9.26 -30.46
C ARG A 158 8.93 -7.78 -30.43
N LEU A 159 9.11 -7.24 -29.23
CA LEU A 159 9.68 -5.91 -29.05
C LEU A 159 11.18 -5.93 -29.37
N PRO A 160 11.73 -4.86 -29.94
CA PRO A 160 13.16 -4.79 -30.29
C PRO A 160 14.03 -4.51 -29.05
N VAL A 161 14.06 -5.45 -28.10
CA VAL A 161 14.92 -5.37 -26.92
C VAL A 161 16.38 -5.49 -27.37
N ARG A 162 17.16 -4.41 -27.21
CA ARG A 162 18.59 -4.41 -27.56
C ARG A 162 19.36 -5.33 -26.60
N LYS A 163 20.39 -6.01 -27.13
CA LYS A 163 21.41 -6.61 -26.27
C LYS A 163 22.25 -5.51 -25.65
N THR A 164 22.51 -5.59 -24.35
CA THR A 164 23.33 -4.60 -23.63
C THR A 164 24.37 -5.29 -22.76
N ALA A 165 25.27 -4.52 -22.13
CA ALA A 165 26.31 -5.04 -21.24
C ALA A 165 25.78 -6.10 -20.25
N ILE A 166 24.59 -5.89 -19.70
CA ILE A 166 23.99 -6.79 -18.71
C ILE A 166 23.62 -8.17 -19.28
N ASP A 167 23.30 -8.28 -20.57
CA ASP A 167 22.99 -9.57 -21.19
C ASP A 167 24.27 -10.39 -21.38
N PHE A 168 25.39 -9.76 -21.71
CA PHE A 168 26.64 -10.47 -21.98
C PHE A 168 27.29 -11.05 -20.72
N ILE A 169 26.93 -10.58 -19.54
CA ILE A 169 27.44 -11.13 -18.27
C ILE A 169 26.57 -12.27 -17.72
N ASN A 170 25.40 -12.52 -18.29
CA ASN A 170 24.50 -13.57 -17.81
C ASN A 170 24.98 -14.97 -18.20
N GLU A 171 24.29 -15.99 -17.68
CA GLU A 171 24.66 -17.40 -17.83
C GLU A 171 24.61 -17.91 -19.29
N TRP A 172 24.01 -17.15 -20.20
CA TRP A 172 23.91 -17.45 -21.63
C TRP A 172 24.75 -16.50 -22.50
N ASN A 173 25.58 -15.63 -21.92
CA ASN A 173 26.46 -14.70 -22.65
C ASN A 173 25.71 -13.91 -23.74
N GLY A 174 24.49 -13.49 -23.42
CA GLY A 174 23.61 -12.72 -24.30
C GLY A 174 22.86 -13.52 -25.38
N GLU A 175 22.96 -14.84 -25.44
CA GLU A 175 22.10 -15.67 -26.30
C GLU A 175 20.64 -15.66 -25.81
N VAL A 176 20.45 -15.73 -24.50
CA VAL A 176 19.15 -15.59 -23.81
C VAL A 176 19.16 -14.31 -23.01
N GLN A 177 18.10 -13.50 -23.14
CA GLN A 177 17.92 -12.29 -22.34
C GLN A 177 17.14 -12.65 -21.07
N LEU A 178 17.58 -12.12 -19.93
CA LEU A 178 16.86 -12.23 -18.66
C LEU A 178 16.12 -10.92 -18.44
N LEU A 179 14.80 -10.97 -18.44
CA LEU A 179 13.98 -9.76 -18.37
C LEU A 179 12.61 -10.04 -17.76
N TRP A 180 12.03 -8.98 -17.23
CA TRP A 180 10.64 -8.95 -16.80
C TRP A 180 10.12 -7.53 -16.56
N GLY A 181 8.81 -7.32 -16.69
CA GLY A 181 8.21 -5.99 -16.53
C GLY A 181 6.86 -5.99 -15.83
N ILE A 182 6.68 -5.00 -14.94
CA ILE A 182 5.41 -4.79 -14.21
C ILE A 182 4.89 -3.36 -14.32
N SER A 183 5.56 -2.49 -15.08
CA SER A 183 5.13 -1.10 -15.21
C SER A 183 3.94 -1.02 -16.15
N LYS A 184 2.73 -0.82 -15.63
CA LYS A 184 1.59 -0.49 -16.50
C LYS A 184 1.94 0.72 -17.38
N PRO A 185 1.69 0.67 -18.70
CA PRO A 185 2.06 1.76 -19.59
C PRO A 185 1.32 3.06 -19.28
N ILE A 186 2.02 4.18 -19.48
CA ILE A 186 1.50 5.53 -19.30
C ILE A 186 1.55 6.31 -20.62
N THR A 187 0.66 7.30 -20.76
CA THR A 187 0.68 8.24 -21.87
C THR A 187 1.28 9.57 -21.41
N VAL A 188 2.20 10.12 -22.19
CA VAL A 188 2.84 11.44 -21.97
C VAL A 188 2.84 12.21 -23.28
N GLY A 189 1.98 13.23 -23.37
CA GLY A 189 1.69 13.86 -24.67
C GLY A 189 1.11 12.83 -25.64
N ASN A 190 1.73 12.67 -26.80
CA ASN A 190 1.35 11.65 -27.79
C ASN A 190 2.06 10.31 -27.60
N ASN A 191 3.10 10.27 -26.77
CA ASN A 191 3.96 9.11 -26.58
C ASN A 191 3.37 8.16 -25.52
N MET A 192 3.65 6.88 -25.68
CA MET A 192 3.43 5.86 -24.67
C MET A 192 4.77 5.42 -24.08
N TYR A 193 4.83 5.21 -22.76
CA TYR A 193 6.00 4.72 -22.05
C TYR A 193 5.67 3.58 -21.10
N PHE A 194 6.60 2.63 -20.93
CA PHE A 194 6.58 1.68 -19.83
C PHE A 194 7.98 1.16 -19.47
N GLY A 195 8.18 0.83 -18.20
CA GLY A 195 9.42 0.25 -17.68
C GLY A 195 9.43 -1.27 -17.63
N PHE A 196 10.62 -1.84 -17.76
CA PHE A 196 10.93 -3.25 -17.52
C PHE A 196 12.33 -3.38 -16.91
N THR A 197 12.68 -4.58 -16.47
CA THR A 197 13.97 -4.90 -15.84
C THR A 197 14.72 -5.86 -16.75
N LYS A 198 16.02 -5.61 -16.93
CA LYS A 198 16.97 -6.60 -17.43
C LYS A 198 17.84 -7.08 -16.28
N MET A 199 18.30 -8.33 -16.34
CA MET A 199 19.02 -8.97 -15.24
C MET A 199 20.33 -9.59 -15.74
N GLY A 200 21.39 -9.42 -14.97
CA GLY A 200 22.72 -9.95 -15.28
C GLY A 200 22.96 -11.34 -14.70
N LYS A 201 22.04 -11.85 -13.87
CA LYS A 201 22.22 -13.13 -13.19
C LYS A 201 20.90 -13.84 -12.95
N PHE A 202 20.89 -15.15 -13.22
CA PHE A 202 19.75 -16.02 -13.02
C PHE A 202 19.71 -16.56 -11.57
N ILE A 203 18.61 -16.46 -10.81
CA ILE A 203 17.37 -15.74 -11.09
C ILE A 203 17.28 -14.49 -10.21
N SER A 204 16.90 -13.36 -10.83
CA SER A 204 16.55 -12.12 -10.13
C SER A 204 17.66 -11.56 -9.23
N ASP A 205 18.79 -11.24 -9.86
CA ASP A 205 19.93 -10.51 -9.28
C ASP A 205 20.61 -9.69 -10.39
N MET A 206 21.38 -8.67 -9.99
CA MET A 206 22.00 -7.70 -10.89
C MET A 206 20.96 -7.10 -11.85
N GLY A 207 19.95 -6.41 -11.32
CA GLY A 207 18.88 -5.81 -12.09
C GLY A 207 19.17 -4.36 -12.48
N GLU A 208 18.70 -3.94 -13.64
CA GLU A 208 18.67 -2.54 -14.05
C GLU A 208 17.39 -2.21 -14.84
N GLY A 209 16.97 -0.95 -14.78
CA GLY A 209 15.74 -0.48 -15.39
C GLY A 209 15.90 -0.03 -16.83
N TRP A 210 14.99 -0.47 -17.69
CA TRP A 210 14.90 -0.05 -19.08
C TRP A 210 13.48 0.37 -19.39
N PHE A 211 13.30 1.18 -20.43
CA PHE A 211 11.99 1.74 -20.78
C PHE A 211 11.74 1.60 -22.26
N PHE A 212 10.52 1.24 -22.63
CA PHE A 212 10.07 1.39 -24.00
C PHE A 212 9.29 2.69 -24.15
N LYS A 213 9.56 3.38 -25.26
CA LYS A 213 8.78 4.51 -25.76
C LYS A 213 8.22 4.17 -27.14
N SER A 214 6.98 4.54 -27.39
CA SER A 214 6.41 4.58 -28.73
C SER A 214 5.75 5.92 -28.97
N ASP A 215 6.07 6.56 -30.10
CA ASP A 215 5.55 7.87 -30.49
C ASP A 215 4.25 7.78 -31.31
N ASN A 216 3.94 6.61 -31.88
CA ASN A 216 2.86 6.44 -32.84
C ASN A 216 1.83 5.37 -32.48
N ILE A 217 1.99 4.61 -31.38
CA ILE A 217 1.04 3.54 -30.98
C ILE A 217 -0.39 4.02 -30.76
N ASN A 218 -0.57 5.30 -30.46
CA ASN A 218 -1.90 5.88 -30.26
C ASN A 218 -2.67 6.15 -31.55
N THR A 219 -2.03 6.01 -32.71
CA THR A 219 -2.62 6.33 -34.03
C THR A 219 -2.36 5.26 -35.09
N GLU A 220 -1.19 4.61 -35.07
CA GLU A 220 -0.82 3.57 -36.04
C GLU A 220 -1.50 2.23 -35.70
N ARG A 221 -2.11 1.61 -36.71
CA ARG A 221 -2.88 0.37 -36.58
C ARG A 221 -2.14 -0.85 -37.12
N GLU A 222 -1.15 -0.65 -37.99
CA GLU A 222 -0.32 -1.74 -38.49
C GLU A 222 0.83 -2.01 -37.51
N PRO A 223 0.84 -3.17 -36.83
CA PRO A 223 1.79 -3.44 -35.75
C PRO A 223 3.26 -3.41 -36.20
N ASP A 224 3.54 -3.80 -37.46
CA ASP A 224 4.89 -3.78 -38.02
C ASP A 224 5.40 -2.36 -38.36
N LYS A 225 4.53 -1.34 -38.28
CA LYS A 225 4.89 0.09 -38.46
C LYS A 225 5.02 0.86 -37.16
N LEU A 226 4.83 0.18 -36.02
CA LEU A 226 5.01 0.81 -34.71
C LEU A 226 6.48 1.17 -34.49
N HIS A 227 6.72 2.39 -34.05
CA HIS A 227 8.06 2.84 -33.67
C HIS A 227 8.30 2.51 -32.20
N TRP A 228 9.46 1.93 -31.93
CA TRP A 228 9.89 1.52 -30.60
C TRP A 228 11.29 2.02 -30.31
N GLU A 229 11.45 2.75 -29.21
CA GLU A 229 12.74 3.16 -28.66
C GLU A 229 12.93 2.47 -27.31
N MET A 230 14.09 1.84 -27.10
CA MET A 230 14.49 1.28 -25.81
C MET A 230 15.48 2.23 -25.12
N LEU A 231 15.05 2.83 -24.01
CA LEU A 231 15.75 3.88 -23.28
C LEU A 231 16.28 3.38 -21.92
N PRO A 232 17.36 3.97 -21.39
CA PRO A 232 18.17 5.06 -21.96
C PRO A 232 18.97 4.63 -23.21
N ASP A 233 19.54 5.57 -23.98
CA ASP A 233 20.21 5.24 -25.27
C ASP A 233 21.46 4.35 -25.11
N GLY A 234 22.12 4.45 -23.96
CA GLY A 234 23.39 3.78 -23.67
C GLY A 234 23.29 2.26 -23.48
N ASP A 235 24.36 1.70 -22.91
CA ASP A 235 24.54 0.26 -22.68
C ASP A 235 24.29 -0.16 -21.21
N GLN A 236 23.88 0.79 -20.37
CA GLN A 236 23.52 0.59 -18.97
C GLN A 236 22.14 1.19 -18.73
N GLY A 237 21.28 0.42 -18.08
CA GLY A 237 19.95 0.85 -17.66
C GLY A 237 19.98 1.71 -16.40
N LEU A 238 18.82 2.18 -15.96
CA LEU A 238 18.66 2.89 -14.70
C LEU A 238 19.04 1.97 -13.54
N SER A 239 20.22 2.21 -12.97
CA SER A 239 20.73 1.50 -11.78
C SER A 239 21.92 2.26 -11.20
N THR A 240 22.28 1.94 -9.96
CA THR A 240 23.57 2.36 -9.38
C THR A 240 24.07 1.35 -8.36
N VAL A 241 25.38 1.12 -8.31
CA VAL A 241 25.99 0.20 -7.33
C VAL A 241 25.74 0.61 -5.88
N GLU A 242 25.52 1.90 -5.62
CA GLU A 242 25.24 2.45 -4.29
C GLU A 242 23.92 1.91 -3.68
N LEU A 243 22.97 1.48 -4.53
CA LEU A 243 21.68 0.93 -4.09
C LEU A 243 21.65 -0.62 -4.12
N GLY A 244 22.81 -1.27 -4.31
CA GLY A 244 22.94 -2.73 -4.36
C GLY A 244 22.66 -3.34 -5.74
N THR A 245 22.76 -4.66 -5.85
CA THR A 245 22.67 -5.36 -7.15
C THR A 245 21.25 -5.62 -7.60
N VAL A 246 20.34 -5.90 -6.68
CA VAL A 246 18.92 -6.10 -6.99
C VAL A 246 18.25 -4.74 -7.11
N GLN A 247 18.02 -4.28 -8.34
CA GLN A 247 17.23 -3.08 -8.68
C GLN A 247 16.27 -3.46 -9.80
N GLU A 248 14.99 -3.64 -9.46
CA GLU A 248 14.03 -4.31 -10.34
C GLU A 248 12.65 -3.66 -10.21
N GLU A 249 11.70 -4.05 -11.05
CA GLU A 249 10.31 -3.55 -11.01
C GLU A 249 10.24 -2.02 -11.15
N HIS A 250 10.92 -1.48 -12.17
CA HIS A 250 10.92 -0.06 -12.49
C HIS A 250 9.54 0.40 -12.95
N ASN A 251 8.88 1.21 -12.12
CA ASN A 251 7.57 1.79 -12.37
C ASN A 251 7.72 3.29 -12.66
N ILE A 252 6.94 3.82 -13.60
CA ILE A 252 6.99 5.24 -13.99
C ILE A 252 5.63 5.94 -13.89
N VAL A 253 5.70 7.24 -13.59
CA VAL A 253 4.61 8.21 -13.78
C VAL A 253 5.17 9.46 -14.44
N SER A 254 4.31 10.26 -15.07
CA SER A 254 4.70 11.57 -15.60
C SER A 254 4.39 12.68 -14.61
N LEU A 255 5.26 13.69 -14.53
CA LEU A 255 4.96 14.96 -13.89
C LEU A 255 4.07 15.83 -14.79
N LYS A 256 3.63 16.98 -14.30
CA LYS A 256 2.77 17.90 -15.04
C LYS A 256 3.40 18.41 -16.33
N ASN A 257 4.72 18.64 -16.33
CA ASN A 257 5.47 19.15 -17.48
C ASN A 257 5.88 18.06 -18.50
N GLY A 258 5.58 16.79 -18.23
CA GLY A 258 5.96 15.66 -19.08
C GLY A 258 7.25 14.95 -18.67
N ASP A 259 7.97 15.47 -17.66
CA ASP A 259 9.11 14.76 -17.07
C ASP A 259 8.68 13.41 -16.49
N LEU A 260 9.60 12.45 -16.42
CA LEU A 260 9.33 11.12 -15.89
C LEU A 260 9.88 10.99 -14.47
N TYR A 261 9.10 10.37 -13.61
CA TYR A 261 9.54 9.93 -12.29
C TYR A 261 9.47 8.40 -12.21
N CYS A 262 10.58 7.78 -11.84
CA CYS A 262 10.68 6.34 -11.69
C CYS A 262 10.91 5.94 -10.23
N MET A 263 10.24 4.87 -9.79
CA MET A 263 10.53 4.19 -8.53
C MET A 263 10.61 2.68 -8.75
N TYR A 264 11.48 2.01 -8.01
CA TYR A 264 11.80 0.60 -8.19
C TYR A 264 12.24 -0.06 -6.88
N ARG A 265 12.15 -1.39 -6.81
CA ARG A 265 12.51 -2.12 -5.59
C ARG A 265 14.01 -2.29 -5.48
N THR A 266 14.50 -2.32 -4.24
CA THR A 266 15.87 -2.74 -3.95
C THR A 266 15.87 -3.88 -2.94
N GLN A 267 17.02 -4.55 -2.75
CA GLN A 267 17.21 -5.51 -1.66
C GLN A 267 17.42 -4.87 -0.27
N ASN A 268 17.62 -3.56 -0.21
CA ASN A 268 18.12 -2.89 1.01
C ASN A 268 17.03 -2.52 2.02
N GLY A 269 15.76 -2.78 1.71
CA GLY A 269 14.63 -2.38 2.55
C GLY A 269 14.17 -0.93 2.32
N PHE A 270 14.57 -0.34 1.19
CA PHE A 270 14.24 1.02 0.76
C PHE A 270 14.06 1.03 -0.77
N PRO A 271 13.03 1.67 -1.35
CA PRO A 271 12.89 1.75 -2.80
C PRO A 271 13.88 2.76 -3.37
N GLY A 272 14.36 2.51 -4.59
CA GLY A 272 15.17 3.46 -5.36
C GLY A 272 14.26 4.38 -6.18
N HIS A 273 14.73 5.59 -6.48
CA HIS A 273 14.03 6.51 -7.39
C HIS A 273 14.97 7.36 -8.23
N ALA A 274 14.46 7.86 -9.35
CA ALA A 274 15.14 8.84 -10.19
C ALA A 274 14.13 9.66 -11.02
N TYR A 275 14.58 10.81 -11.53
CA TYR A 275 13.83 11.66 -12.44
C TYR A 275 14.52 11.74 -13.80
N SER A 276 13.75 11.74 -14.88
CA SER A 276 14.23 12.08 -16.22
C SER A 276 13.56 13.37 -16.69
N ARG A 277 14.37 14.26 -17.25
CA ARG A 277 13.98 15.60 -17.73
C ARG A 277 14.05 15.74 -19.25
N ASP A 278 14.37 14.66 -19.94
CA ASP A 278 14.59 14.61 -21.39
C ASP A 278 13.80 13.48 -22.06
N GLY A 279 12.78 12.93 -21.40
CA GLY A 279 11.91 11.91 -21.98
C GLY A 279 12.43 10.48 -21.84
N GLY A 280 13.32 10.21 -20.87
CA GLY A 280 13.83 8.88 -20.51
C GLY A 280 15.24 8.59 -21.04
N HIS A 281 15.84 9.51 -21.80
CA HIS A 281 17.18 9.35 -22.38
C HIS A 281 18.26 9.40 -21.31
N THR A 282 18.13 10.30 -20.33
CA THR A 282 18.97 10.34 -19.14
C THR A 282 18.14 10.43 -17.87
N TRP A 283 18.74 10.00 -16.76
CA TRP A 283 18.14 10.01 -15.44
C TRP A 283 19.06 10.69 -14.44
N SER A 284 18.48 11.34 -13.44
CA SER A 284 19.20 11.80 -12.26
C SER A 284 19.93 10.62 -11.59
N LYS A 285 20.99 10.92 -10.83
CA LYS A 285 21.64 9.90 -10.00
C LYS A 285 20.58 9.19 -9.15
N PRO A 286 20.49 7.84 -9.19
CA PRO A 286 19.50 7.16 -8.40
C PRO A 286 19.80 7.24 -6.90
N GLU A 287 18.76 7.44 -6.11
CA GLU A 287 18.82 7.58 -4.66
C GLU A 287 17.73 6.71 -4.01
N PHE A 288 17.79 6.52 -2.69
CA PHE A 288 16.63 5.97 -1.99
C PHE A 288 15.49 6.98 -2.00
N ALA A 289 14.28 6.54 -2.32
CA ALA A 289 13.12 7.41 -2.36
C ALA A 289 12.82 7.97 -0.97
N THR A 290 12.54 9.27 -0.91
CA THR A 290 12.30 10.01 0.33
C THR A 290 10.91 10.67 0.32
N TYR A 291 10.35 10.93 1.50
CA TYR A 291 9.05 11.60 1.63
C TYR A 291 9.05 13.01 1.03
N THR A 292 10.18 13.70 1.13
CA THR A 292 10.43 15.00 0.51
C THR A 292 11.87 15.00 0.03
N PRO A 293 12.26 15.78 -1.00
CA PRO A 293 13.64 15.83 -1.47
C PRO A 293 14.63 16.04 -0.30
N GLY A 294 15.57 15.10 -0.13
CA GLY A 294 16.56 15.10 0.96
C GLY A 294 16.01 14.73 2.35
N GLY A 295 14.74 14.32 2.44
CA GLY A 295 14.06 13.96 3.68
C GLY A 295 14.29 12.52 4.11
N GLN A 296 13.37 11.99 4.92
CA GLN A 296 13.44 10.60 5.36
C GLN A 296 13.13 9.62 4.22
N ALA A 297 13.91 8.55 4.11
CA ALA A 297 13.69 7.49 3.13
C ALA A 297 12.47 6.63 3.49
N PHE A 298 11.74 6.18 2.47
CA PHE A 298 10.69 5.18 2.61
C PHE A 298 11.27 3.81 2.94
N LYS A 299 10.64 3.09 3.86
CA LYS A 299 10.97 1.69 4.12
C LYS A 299 10.02 0.77 3.36
N THR A 300 10.55 -0.09 2.51
CA THR A 300 9.77 -1.15 1.86
C THR A 300 10.65 -2.38 1.66
N PRO A 301 10.15 -3.60 1.89
CA PRO A 301 10.89 -4.83 1.61
C PRO A 301 11.09 -5.01 0.10
N ARG A 302 11.67 -6.13 -0.34
CA ARG A 302 11.81 -6.48 -1.77
C ARG A 302 10.44 -6.82 -2.38
N ALA A 303 9.62 -5.81 -2.56
CA ALA A 303 8.24 -5.86 -3.03
C ALA A 303 7.99 -4.73 -4.03
N CYS A 304 6.95 -4.89 -4.84
CA CYS A 304 6.56 -3.92 -5.87
C CYS A 304 6.29 -2.54 -5.25
N PRO A 305 7.11 -1.51 -5.56
CA PRO A 305 6.85 -0.14 -5.17
C PRO A 305 6.01 0.52 -6.28
N ARG A 306 4.69 0.46 -6.15
CA ARG A 306 3.78 0.85 -7.23
C ARG A 306 3.42 2.32 -7.14
N LEU A 307 3.66 3.05 -8.23
CA LEU A 307 3.26 4.44 -8.41
C LEU A 307 1.96 4.54 -9.20
N PHE A 308 1.14 5.52 -8.83
CA PHE A 308 -0.04 5.93 -9.58
C PHE A 308 -0.06 7.44 -9.74
N LYS A 309 -0.51 7.91 -10.91
CA LYS A 309 -0.91 9.30 -11.14
C LYS A 309 -2.42 9.32 -11.30
N CYS A 310 -3.09 10.06 -10.44
CA CYS A 310 -4.53 10.16 -10.42
C CYS A 310 -5.04 11.19 -11.42
N SER A 311 -6.32 11.08 -11.79
CA SER A 311 -7.00 12.01 -12.71
C SER A 311 -6.97 13.46 -12.23
N ASN A 312 -6.90 13.69 -10.92
CA ASN A 312 -6.77 15.02 -10.29
C ASN A 312 -5.33 15.60 -10.34
N GLY A 313 -4.38 14.91 -10.98
CA GLY A 313 -2.99 15.33 -11.10
C GLY A 313 -2.12 15.06 -9.87
N LYS A 314 -2.68 14.45 -8.81
CA LYS A 314 -1.95 14.03 -7.62
C LYS A 314 -1.47 12.58 -7.79
N PHE A 315 -0.65 12.11 -6.86
CA PHE A 315 0.01 10.81 -6.96
C PHE A 315 -0.33 9.92 -5.78
N LEU A 316 -0.18 8.62 -5.96
CA LEU A 316 -0.25 7.63 -4.89
C LEU A 316 0.95 6.68 -4.97
N PHE A 317 1.44 6.24 -3.82
CA PHE A 317 2.54 5.29 -3.73
C PHE A 317 2.20 4.15 -2.78
N TRP A 318 2.11 2.92 -3.32
CA TRP A 318 1.90 1.68 -2.58
C TRP A 318 3.22 1.04 -2.14
N PHE A 319 3.28 0.63 -0.87
CA PHE A 319 4.45 0.00 -0.25
C PHE A 319 4.07 -0.74 1.05
N HIS A 320 5.04 -1.26 1.82
CA HIS A 320 4.74 -2.06 3.03
C HIS A 320 5.32 -1.52 4.36
N ASN A 321 5.82 -0.28 4.35
CA ASN A 321 6.29 0.46 5.53
C ASN A 321 7.13 -0.35 6.52
N ASN A 322 8.06 -1.14 5.99
CA ASN A 322 9.05 -1.91 6.75
C ASN A 322 10.30 -2.13 5.90
N SER A 323 11.45 -2.31 6.53
CA SER A 323 12.76 -2.46 5.88
C SER A 323 13.29 -3.89 6.02
N ASP A 324 12.39 -4.87 6.17
CA ASP A 324 12.81 -6.27 6.24
C ASP A 324 13.46 -6.66 4.90
N PRO A 325 14.63 -7.32 4.94
CA PRO A 325 15.27 -7.76 3.72
C PRO A 325 14.47 -8.91 3.09
N GLY A 326 14.43 -8.94 1.76
CA GLY A 326 13.81 -10.03 1.01
C GLY A 326 12.32 -9.82 0.71
N PRO A 327 11.68 -10.83 0.09
CA PRO A 327 10.39 -10.66 -0.58
C PRO A 327 9.16 -10.83 0.31
N TYR A 328 9.33 -11.01 1.62
CA TYR A 328 8.25 -11.27 2.57
C TYR A 328 7.76 -9.97 3.25
N ASN A 329 6.89 -10.11 4.26
CA ASN A 329 6.38 -9.00 5.09
C ASN A 329 5.66 -7.92 4.27
N ARG A 330 4.75 -8.36 3.40
CA ARG A 330 3.91 -7.52 2.55
C ARG A 330 2.48 -7.33 3.10
N ASN A 331 2.33 -7.49 4.40
CA ASN A 331 1.08 -7.27 5.13
C ASN A 331 1.36 -6.44 6.38
N PRO A 332 0.67 -5.31 6.59
CA PRO A 332 -0.32 -4.70 5.69
C PRO A 332 0.30 -4.00 4.47
N ALA A 333 -0.55 -3.62 3.53
CA ALA A 333 -0.23 -2.72 2.44
C ALA A 333 -0.53 -1.27 2.85
N TRP A 334 0.44 -0.39 2.64
CA TRP A 334 0.40 1.03 2.97
C TRP A 334 0.32 1.87 1.70
N ILE A 335 -0.25 3.06 1.84
CA ILE A 335 -0.33 4.05 0.76
C ILE A 335 0.12 5.43 1.25
N SER A 336 0.85 6.16 0.41
CA SER A 336 1.17 7.58 0.60
C SER A 336 0.60 8.40 -0.54
N GLY A 337 0.16 9.63 -0.25
CA GLY A 337 -0.32 10.60 -1.24
C GLY A 337 0.79 11.56 -1.64
N GLY A 338 1.00 11.77 -2.94
CA GLY A 338 2.00 12.68 -3.49
C GLY A 338 1.38 13.93 -4.09
N VAL A 339 2.00 15.09 -3.83
CA VAL A 339 1.68 16.38 -4.47
C VAL A 339 2.94 16.90 -5.16
N GLU A 340 2.81 17.24 -6.44
CA GLU A 340 3.91 17.84 -7.19
C GLU A 340 4.15 19.29 -6.75
N LYS A 341 5.41 19.62 -6.47
CA LYS A 341 5.88 20.98 -6.16
C LYS A 341 7.33 21.13 -6.63
N ASP A 342 7.63 22.25 -7.27
CA ASP A 342 8.99 22.59 -7.74
C ASP A 342 9.66 21.45 -8.55
N GLY A 343 8.87 20.79 -9.42
CA GLY A 343 9.32 19.70 -10.28
C GLY A 343 9.60 18.38 -9.55
N HIS A 344 9.20 18.24 -8.29
CA HIS A 344 9.38 17.04 -7.46
C HIS A 344 8.06 16.61 -6.83
N ILE A 345 7.95 15.33 -6.47
CA ILE A 345 6.79 14.84 -5.71
C ILE A 345 7.11 14.91 -4.20
N TYR A 346 6.22 15.57 -3.45
CA TYR A 346 6.22 15.59 -2.00
C TYR A 346 5.17 14.62 -1.50
N TRP A 347 5.61 13.62 -0.75
CA TRP A 347 4.79 12.53 -0.26
C TRP A 347 4.32 12.76 1.19
N SER A 348 3.09 12.37 1.47
CA SER A 348 2.46 12.41 2.78
C SER A 348 3.01 11.31 3.70
N GLN A 349 2.81 11.45 5.02
CA GLN A 349 2.88 10.30 5.90
C GLN A 349 1.81 9.27 5.47
N PRO A 350 2.09 7.96 5.58
CA PRO A 350 1.25 6.95 4.96
C PRO A 350 0.08 6.51 5.84
N GLU A 351 -0.87 5.81 5.24
CA GLU A 351 -1.97 5.11 5.92
C GLU A 351 -1.95 3.63 5.55
N ILE A 352 -2.53 2.76 6.39
CA ILE A 352 -2.85 1.38 5.98
C ILE A 352 -3.99 1.45 4.97
N LEU A 353 -3.75 0.93 3.77
CA LEU A 353 -4.75 0.87 2.71
C LEU A 353 -5.50 -0.45 2.73
N LEU A 354 -4.77 -1.57 2.80
CA LEU A 354 -5.32 -2.92 2.86
C LEU A 354 -4.56 -3.78 3.87
N TYR A 355 -5.25 -4.70 4.53
CA TYR A 355 -4.65 -5.67 5.44
C TYR A 355 -5.30 -7.06 5.29
N SER A 356 -4.57 -8.09 5.72
CA SER A 356 -5.11 -9.42 5.96
C SER A 356 -4.95 -9.79 7.43
N THR A 357 -5.96 -10.43 8.01
CA THR A 357 -5.86 -11.02 9.36
C THR A 357 -4.91 -12.23 9.37
N ASN A 358 -4.68 -12.86 8.22
CA ASN A 358 -3.58 -13.81 8.08
C ASN A 358 -2.26 -13.07 7.82
N THR A 359 -1.46 -12.93 8.87
CA THR A 359 -0.17 -12.22 8.84
C THR A 359 0.86 -12.80 7.85
N LYS A 360 0.64 -14.01 7.33
CA LYS A 360 1.48 -14.66 6.32
C LYS A 360 1.15 -14.26 4.88
N ASP A 361 -0.01 -13.65 4.64
CA ASP A 361 -0.37 -13.20 3.30
C ASP A 361 0.60 -12.14 2.79
N ILE A 362 0.90 -12.19 1.50
CA ILE A 362 1.87 -11.29 0.86
C ILE A 362 1.23 -10.52 -0.30
N MET A 363 0.45 -9.50 0.04
CA MET A 363 -0.25 -8.65 -0.94
C MET A 363 0.76 -7.88 -1.81
N SER A 364 0.54 -7.86 -3.12
CA SER A 364 1.43 -7.17 -4.06
C SER A 364 0.76 -6.94 -5.41
N TYR A 365 1.49 -6.24 -6.29
CA TYR A 365 1.12 -5.96 -7.69
C TYR A 365 -0.25 -5.28 -7.83
N PRO A 366 -0.43 -4.15 -7.13
CA PRO A 366 -1.69 -3.45 -7.20
C PRO A 366 -1.86 -2.69 -8.51
N ASP A 367 -3.11 -2.48 -8.89
CA ASP A 367 -3.47 -1.51 -9.93
C ASP A 367 -4.61 -0.61 -9.48
N LEU A 368 -4.63 0.63 -9.99
CA LEU A 368 -5.61 1.65 -9.65
C LEU A 368 -6.66 1.78 -10.76
N ILE A 369 -7.93 1.81 -10.35
CA ILE A 369 -9.08 2.13 -11.20
C ILE A 369 -9.74 3.39 -10.64
N GLU A 370 -10.04 4.33 -11.52
CA GLU A 370 -10.77 5.56 -11.22
C GLU A 370 -12.00 5.65 -12.11
N GLU A 371 -13.18 5.83 -11.50
CA GLU A 371 -14.44 6.00 -12.23
C GLU A 371 -15.40 6.84 -11.39
N ASP A 372 -15.95 7.91 -11.97
CA ASP A 372 -16.97 8.77 -11.34
C ASP A 372 -16.64 9.27 -9.92
N GLY A 373 -15.37 9.62 -9.68
CA GLY A 373 -14.88 10.13 -8.39
C GLY A 373 -14.65 9.03 -7.33
N LYS A 374 -14.81 7.77 -7.70
CA LYS A 374 -14.50 6.60 -6.87
C LYS A 374 -13.18 5.97 -7.27
N PHE A 375 -12.61 5.22 -6.33
CA PHE A 375 -11.32 4.56 -6.47
C PHE A 375 -11.47 3.08 -6.14
N TRP A 376 -10.82 2.23 -6.93
CA TRP A 376 -10.63 0.82 -6.61
C TRP A 376 -9.17 0.44 -6.77
N ILE A 377 -8.74 -0.51 -5.95
CA ILE A 377 -7.42 -1.11 -6.05
C ILE A 377 -7.57 -2.60 -6.27
N THR A 378 -6.89 -3.12 -7.28
CA THR A 378 -6.68 -4.56 -7.42
C THR A 378 -5.44 -4.98 -6.64
N GLU A 379 -5.38 -6.23 -6.20
CA GLU A 379 -4.16 -6.83 -5.63
C GLU A 379 -4.19 -8.35 -5.78
N THR A 380 -3.04 -8.99 -5.53
CA THR A 380 -2.97 -10.44 -5.31
C THR A 380 -2.13 -10.75 -4.07
N GLN A 381 -2.50 -11.81 -3.37
CA GLN A 381 -1.67 -12.45 -2.34
C GLN A 381 -0.89 -13.68 -2.86
N LYS A 382 -0.80 -13.83 -4.20
CA LYS A 382 -0.23 -14.94 -4.99
C LYS A 382 -1.21 -16.04 -5.37
N VAL A 383 -2.33 -16.24 -4.67
CA VAL A 383 -3.31 -17.31 -4.98
C VAL A 383 -4.67 -16.76 -5.43
N ILE A 384 -5.10 -15.62 -4.88
CA ILE A 384 -6.37 -14.98 -5.18
C ILE A 384 -6.07 -13.55 -5.60
N ALA A 385 -6.55 -13.16 -6.77
CA ALA A 385 -6.62 -11.77 -7.21
C ALA A 385 -7.96 -11.16 -6.79
N ARG A 386 -7.94 -9.96 -6.24
CA ARG A 386 -9.13 -9.24 -5.76
C ARG A 386 -9.15 -7.79 -6.25
N VAL A 387 -10.33 -7.18 -6.15
CA VAL A 387 -10.56 -5.75 -6.28
C VAL A 387 -11.30 -5.21 -5.07
N HIS A 388 -10.88 -4.04 -4.59
CA HIS A 388 -11.34 -3.40 -3.37
C HIS A 388 -11.79 -1.97 -3.67
N GLU A 389 -13.00 -1.57 -3.26
CA GLU A 389 -13.41 -0.17 -3.27
C GLU A 389 -12.67 0.57 -2.14
N ILE A 390 -12.08 1.72 -2.45
CA ILE A 390 -11.30 2.52 -1.50
C ILE A 390 -12.10 3.75 -1.11
N ASP A 391 -12.14 4.06 0.20
CA ASP A 391 -12.75 5.30 0.68
C ASP A 391 -11.99 6.53 0.12
N PRO A 392 -12.62 7.36 -0.73
CA PRO A 392 -11.97 8.54 -1.29
C PRO A 392 -11.48 9.51 -0.21
N LYS A 393 -12.13 9.56 0.96
CA LYS A 393 -11.74 10.45 2.07
C LYS A 393 -10.38 10.08 2.66
N LEU A 394 -10.00 8.80 2.62
CA LEU A 394 -8.67 8.35 3.02
C LEU A 394 -7.61 8.99 2.11
N LEU A 395 -7.84 8.96 0.80
CA LEU A 395 -6.92 9.50 -0.21
C LEU A 395 -6.87 11.03 -0.17
N GLU A 396 -8.01 11.69 -0.02
CA GLU A 396 -8.10 13.14 0.20
C GLU A 396 -7.30 13.56 1.43
N GLY A 397 -7.44 12.83 2.55
CA GLY A 397 -6.69 13.06 3.77
C GLY A 397 -5.17 13.05 3.57
N LEU A 398 -4.65 12.07 2.81
CA LEU A 398 -3.21 11.98 2.48
C LEU A 398 -2.73 13.23 1.74
N TRP A 399 -3.46 13.65 0.70
CA TRP A 399 -3.08 14.79 -0.13
C TRP A 399 -3.21 16.14 0.58
N GLU A 400 -4.00 16.22 1.65
CA GLU A 400 -4.26 17.45 2.40
C GLU A 400 -3.38 17.62 3.65
N GLN A 401 -2.54 16.64 4.00
CA GLN A 401 -1.75 16.66 5.24
C GLN A 401 -0.93 17.95 5.43
N ALA A 402 -0.35 18.49 4.35
CA ALA A 402 0.46 19.72 4.42
C ALA A 402 -0.37 20.98 4.74
N THR A 403 -1.67 20.96 4.45
CA THR A 403 -2.57 22.13 4.59
C THR A 403 -3.60 21.97 5.71
N ARG A 404 -3.82 20.75 6.22
CA ARG A 404 -4.81 20.46 7.26
C ARG A 404 -4.41 21.08 8.59
N LYS A 405 -5.31 21.87 9.18
CA LYS A 405 -5.08 22.59 10.45
C LYS A 405 -6.28 22.53 11.40
N SER A 406 -7.16 21.54 11.22
CA SER A 406 -8.35 21.33 12.04
C SER A 406 -8.15 20.14 12.98
N ALA A 407 -8.57 20.31 14.23
CA ALA A 407 -8.66 19.22 15.18
C ALA A 407 -9.92 18.39 14.92
N VAL A 408 -9.80 17.07 15.07
CA VAL A 408 -10.93 16.15 15.13
C VAL A 408 -11.70 16.37 16.43
N THR A 409 -13.03 16.42 16.32
CA THR A 409 -13.95 16.51 17.46
C THR A 409 -14.90 15.31 17.55
N ASP A 410 -15.04 14.55 16.47
CA ASP A 410 -15.92 13.40 16.42
C ASP A 410 -15.36 12.26 17.27
N ASN A 411 -16.26 11.54 17.95
CA ASN A 411 -15.93 10.30 18.66
C ASN A 411 -14.92 10.47 19.82
N VAL A 412 -14.85 11.68 20.40
CA VAL A 412 -14.08 11.94 21.63
C VAL A 412 -14.84 11.43 22.85
N ILE A 413 -14.26 10.47 23.56
CA ILE A 413 -14.85 9.84 24.75
C ILE A 413 -14.20 10.27 26.07
N ALA A 414 -13.08 10.98 26.00
CA ALA A 414 -12.49 11.72 27.12
C ALA A 414 -11.67 12.90 26.58
N ASP A 415 -11.78 14.07 27.19
CA ASP A 415 -10.95 15.26 26.89
C ASP A 415 -10.64 15.98 28.20
N ALA A 416 -9.36 16.15 28.51
CA ALA A 416 -8.91 16.82 29.72
C ALA A 416 -7.72 17.74 29.43
N SER A 417 -7.71 18.92 30.04
CA SER A 417 -6.63 19.90 29.94
C SER A 417 -6.60 20.82 31.16
N GLY A 418 -5.46 21.45 31.43
CA GLY A 418 -5.31 22.33 32.60
C GLY A 418 -5.66 21.62 33.91
N LYS A 419 -6.51 22.23 34.74
CA LYS A 419 -6.88 21.69 36.07
C LYS A 419 -7.64 20.36 36.01
N THR A 420 -8.30 20.02 34.90
CA THR A 420 -9.05 18.74 34.83
C THR A 420 -8.12 17.53 34.74
N LEU A 421 -6.84 17.73 34.42
CA LEU A 421 -5.81 16.68 34.46
C LEU A 421 -5.41 16.28 35.89
N GLU A 422 -5.72 17.11 36.90
CA GLU A 422 -5.41 16.82 38.31
C GLU A 422 -6.44 15.87 38.96
N GLN A 423 -7.52 15.56 38.23
CA GLN A 423 -8.63 14.72 38.68
C GLN A 423 -8.62 13.36 37.96
N LYS A 424 -9.44 12.42 38.44
CA LYS A 424 -9.75 11.20 37.68
C LYS A 424 -10.63 11.60 36.48
N ILE A 425 -10.12 11.42 35.27
CA ILE A 425 -10.82 11.80 34.04
C ILE A 425 -11.85 10.71 33.73
N PRO A 426 -13.16 10.99 33.68
CA PRO A 426 -14.15 10.00 33.29
C PRO A 426 -13.83 9.45 31.90
N LEU A 427 -13.88 8.14 31.75
CA LEU A 427 -13.62 7.45 30.49
C LEU A 427 -14.80 6.53 30.17
N THR A 428 -15.49 6.81 29.07
CA THR A 428 -16.44 5.86 28.49
C THR A 428 -15.69 4.59 28.08
N ALA A 429 -16.34 3.43 28.18
CA ALA A 429 -15.72 2.17 27.83
C ALA A 429 -15.14 2.19 26.40
N LEU A 430 -13.90 1.73 26.27
CA LEU A 430 -13.23 1.50 24.99
C LEU A 430 -14.00 0.44 24.18
N PRO A 431 -14.03 0.56 22.84
CA PRO A 431 -14.63 -0.45 21.97
C PRO A 431 -14.03 -1.84 22.14
N ASN A 432 -14.77 -2.86 21.70
CA ASN A 432 -14.20 -4.20 21.53
C ASN A 432 -13.23 -4.17 20.34
N LEU A 433 -11.96 -4.51 20.55
CA LEU A 433 -10.91 -4.48 19.53
C LEU A 433 -11.02 -5.58 18.47
N LYS A 434 -11.97 -6.52 18.57
CA LYS A 434 -12.22 -7.47 17.48
C LYS A 434 -12.66 -6.77 16.19
N GLU A 435 -13.44 -5.71 16.33
CA GLU A 435 -14.00 -4.93 15.21
C GLU A 435 -13.86 -3.42 15.43
N GLY A 436 -13.41 -2.98 16.61
CA GLY A 436 -13.27 -1.57 16.98
C GLY A 436 -11.81 -1.12 17.11
N ALA A 437 -11.63 0.14 17.47
CA ALA A 437 -10.32 0.74 17.64
C ALA A 437 -10.39 1.86 18.67
N PHE A 438 -9.25 2.31 19.18
CA PHE A 438 -9.20 3.54 19.97
C PHE A 438 -7.92 4.32 19.68
N THR A 439 -7.96 5.61 20.00
CA THR A 439 -6.81 6.50 19.88
C THR A 439 -6.62 7.29 21.16
N ILE A 440 -5.37 7.40 21.64
CA ILE A 440 -4.99 8.27 22.75
C ILE A 440 -4.06 9.35 22.22
N GLU A 441 -4.50 10.60 22.33
CA GLU A 441 -3.74 11.80 21.99
C GLU A 441 -3.26 12.51 23.26
N ILE A 442 -2.00 12.94 23.27
CA ILE A 442 -1.36 13.60 24.40
C ILE A 442 -0.55 14.80 23.90
N TRP A 443 -0.74 15.95 24.54
CA TRP A 443 0.23 17.04 24.51
C TRP A 443 1.01 17.03 25.82
N ALA A 444 2.33 16.86 25.76
CA ALA A 444 3.16 16.77 26.96
C ALA A 444 4.54 17.40 26.79
N ASN A 445 5.03 18.02 27.86
CA ASN A 445 6.43 18.42 28.02
C ASN A 445 7.12 17.37 28.90
N ILE A 446 7.91 16.52 28.25
CA ILE A 446 8.62 15.41 28.90
C ILE A 446 9.96 15.91 29.43
N LYS A 447 10.19 15.87 30.73
CA LYS A 447 11.47 16.27 31.36
C LYS A 447 12.29 15.07 31.80
N ASP A 448 11.60 14.05 32.29
CA ASP A 448 12.21 12.79 32.70
C ASP A 448 11.74 11.62 31.84
N LEU A 449 12.69 10.72 31.58
CA LEU A 449 12.51 9.48 30.82
C LEU A 449 13.11 8.31 31.62
N SER A 450 12.95 8.34 32.94
CA SER A 450 13.32 7.21 33.79
C SER A 450 12.39 6.03 33.48
N PRO A 451 12.92 4.85 33.12
CA PRO A 451 12.11 3.69 32.77
C PRO A 451 11.13 3.30 33.87
N GLY A 452 9.93 2.85 33.48
CA GLY A 452 8.88 2.38 34.39
C GLY A 452 7.93 3.48 34.87
N GLN A 453 8.23 4.76 34.64
CA GLN A 453 7.30 5.84 34.94
C GLN A 453 6.01 5.70 34.14
N ILE A 454 4.87 5.73 34.84
CA ILE A 454 3.54 5.71 34.21
C ILE A 454 3.09 7.15 33.98
N LEU A 455 2.55 7.43 32.80
CA LEU A 455 1.99 8.73 32.40
C LEU A 455 0.48 8.74 32.56
N LEU A 456 -0.17 7.76 31.96
CA LEU A 456 -1.61 7.57 31.93
C LEU A 456 -1.93 6.11 32.29
N ASP A 457 -2.97 5.89 33.08
CA ASP A 457 -3.39 4.54 33.48
C ASP A 457 -4.92 4.44 33.59
N THR A 458 -5.50 3.41 32.97
CA THR A 458 -6.92 3.06 33.12
C THR A 458 -7.14 1.81 33.95
N ARG A 459 -6.09 1.12 34.40
CA ARG A 459 -6.23 -0.12 35.15
C ARG A 459 -6.91 0.13 36.50
N LYS A 460 -7.68 -0.86 36.94
CA LYS A 460 -8.22 -0.94 38.29
C LYS A 460 -7.41 -1.97 39.07
N ASP A 461 -7.12 -1.67 40.34
CA ASP A 461 -6.43 -2.58 41.25
C ASP A 461 -7.10 -3.98 41.21
N ASN A 462 -6.26 -5.01 41.07
CA ASN A 462 -6.54 -6.45 41.09
C ASN A 462 -7.00 -7.14 39.78
N THR A 463 -7.26 -6.43 38.68
CA THR A 463 -7.71 -7.09 37.43
C THR A 463 -6.61 -7.26 36.38
N GLY A 464 -5.59 -6.39 36.38
CA GLY A 464 -4.56 -6.35 35.34
C GLY A 464 -5.04 -5.92 33.94
N SER A 465 -6.36 -5.77 33.73
CA SER A 465 -6.97 -5.30 32.48
C SER A 465 -6.97 -3.78 32.42
N GLY A 466 -6.70 -3.23 31.24
CA GLY A 466 -6.64 -1.80 31.01
C GLY A 466 -5.59 -1.41 29.97
N VAL A 467 -5.43 -0.10 29.84
CA VAL A 467 -4.50 0.54 28.92
C VAL A 467 -3.69 1.56 29.71
N TRP A 468 -2.38 1.59 29.50
CA TRP A 468 -1.52 2.57 30.13
C TRP A 468 -0.43 3.04 29.16
N ILE A 469 0.07 4.24 29.41
CA ILE A 469 1.23 4.78 28.73
C ILE A 469 2.35 4.95 29.75
N SER A 470 3.52 4.39 29.45
CA SER A 470 4.68 4.44 30.34
C SER A 470 5.97 4.78 29.60
N VAL A 471 7.01 5.10 30.35
CA VAL A 471 8.37 5.21 29.82
C VAL A 471 9.00 3.82 29.73
N SER A 472 9.33 3.39 28.53
CA SER A 472 9.96 2.08 28.30
C SER A 472 11.41 2.03 28.80
N ARG A 473 11.99 0.82 28.84
CA ARG A 473 13.44 0.62 29.07
C ARG A 473 14.33 1.34 28.04
N PHE A 474 13.79 1.67 26.87
CA PHE A 474 14.49 2.38 25.80
C PHE A 474 14.30 3.90 25.85
N ARG A 475 13.71 4.43 26.94
CA ARG A 475 13.46 5.87 27.13
C ARG A 475 12.57 6.46 26.04
N THR A 476 11.56 5.68 25.65
CA THR A 476 10.49 6.02 24.71
C THR A 476 9.15 6.01 25.46
N LEU A 477 8.09 6.55 24.87
CA LEU A 477 6.74 6.38 25.40
C LEU A 477 6.11 5.13 24.79
N GLN A 478 5.57 4.26 25.64
CA GLN A 478 5.02 2.96 25.27
C GLN A 478 3.53 2.90 25.61
N LEU A 479 2.70 2.52 24.65
CA LEU A 479 1.35 2.08 24.90
C LEU A 479 1.38 0.59 25.25
N SER A 480 0.73 0.24 26.35
CA SER A 480 0.47 -1.15 26.72
C SER A 480 -1.03 -1.38 26.82
N ILE A 481 -1.49 -2.50 26.26
CA ILE A 481 -2.90 -2.90 26.18
C ILE A 481 -3.03 -4.30 26.78
N SER A 482 -3.92 -4.48 27.76
CA SER A 482 -4.08 -5.74 28.49
C SER A 482 -5.54 -6.09 28.72
N ASN A 483 -5.86 -7.39 28.63
CA ASN A 483 -7.14 -7.95 29.09
C ASN A 483 -7.01 -8.63 30.48
N GLY A 484 -5.88 -8.45 31.16
CA GLY A 484 -5.55 -9.07 32.45
C GLY A 484 -4.83 -10.43 32.35
N SER A 485 -4.90 -11.11 31.20
CA SER A 485 -4.20 -12.38 30.95
C SER A 485 -3.08 -12.22 29.91
N VAL A 486 -3.34 -11.45 28.87
CA VAL A 486 -2.39 -11.13 27.80
C VAL A 486 -2.14 -9.63 27.80
N THR A 487 -0.92 -9.23 27.47
CA THR A 487 -0.53 -7.83 27.27
C THR A 487 0.26 -7.71 25.98
N SER A 488 -0.06 -6.69 25.18
CA SER A 488 0.74 -6.28 24.01
C SER A 488 1.19 -4.84 24.17
N GLU A 489 2.35 -4.53 23.62
CA GLU A 489 3.04 -3.26 23.88
C GLU A 489 3.70 -2.74 22.60
N TRP A 490 3.63 -1.42 22.39
CA TRP A 490 4.38 -0.75 21.33
C TRP A 490 4.75 0.67 21.72
N ASP A 491 5.96 1.09 21.36
CA ASP A 491 6.53 2.38 21.76
C ASP A 491 6.88 3.28 20.58
N THR A 492 6.93 4.59 20.87
CA THR A 492 7.44 5.62 19.96
C THR A 492 8.86 5.29 19.50
N ASP A 493 9.25 5.73 18.32
CA ASP A 493 10.62 5.54 17.84
C ASP A 493 11.68 6.14 18.77
N ARG A 494 12.83 5.47 18.88
CA ARG A 494 13.91 5.93 19.77
C ARG A 494 14.49 7.25 19.28
N GLY A 495 14.66 8.20 20.21
CA GLY A 495 15.27 9.49 19.95
C GLY A 495 14.33 10.57 19.41
N VAL A 496 13.02 10.30 19.25
CA VAL A 496 12.05 11.31 18.79
C VAL A 496 11.57 12.25 19.90
N ILE A 497 11.76 11.88 21.17
CA ILE A 497 11.37 12.69 22.32
C ILE A 497 12.46 13.74 22.62
N ARG A 498 12.06 15.01 22.61
CA ARG A 498 12.88 16.18 22.92
C ARG A 498 12.55 16.68 24.32
N LYS A 499 13.44 16.40 25.27
CA LYS A 499 13.23 16.77 26.67
C LYS A 499 13.03 18.28 26.83
N GLY A 500 12.13 18.68 27.71
CA GLY A 500 11.83 20.08 28.02
C GLY A 500 10.99 20.81 26.96
N THR A 501 10.66 20.15 25.86
CA THR A 501 9.86 20.71 24.76
C THR A 501 8.43 20.17 24.83
N LEU A 502 7.44 21.02 24.56
CA LEU A 502 6.07 20.56 24.36
C LEU A 502 6.00 19.76 23.06
N GLN A 503 5.56 18.51 23.14
CA GLN A 503 5.39 17.62 21.99
C GLN A 503 3.99 17.01 21.97
N HIS A 504 3.60 16.61 20.76
CA HIS A 504 2.35 15.91 20.49
C HIS A 504 2.61 14.44 20.25
N PHE A 505 1.87 13.59 20.96
CA PHE A 505 1.95 12.14 20.87
C PHE A 505 0.57 11.57 20.58
N VAL A 506 0.48 10.68 19.61
CA VAL A 506 -0.75 9.94 19.32
C VAL A 506 -0.42 8.47 19.26
N PHE A 507 -1.18 7.66 19.99
CA PHE A 507 -1.12 6.21 19.96
C PHE A 507 -2.45 5.70 19.42
N VAL A 508 -2.40 4.93 18.34
CA VAL A 508 -3.59 4.35 17.71
C VAL A 508 -3.52 2.84 17.87
N ALA A 509 -4.56 2.25 18.46
CA ALA A 509 -4.76 0.81 18.52
C ALA A 509 -5.91 0.45 17.58
N ASP A 510 -5.57 -0.12 16.43
CA ASP A 510 -6.50 -0.47 15.37
C ASP A 510 -6.80 -1.97 15.40
N GLY A 511 -8.02 -2.32 15.81
CA GLY A 511 -8.47 -3.70 15.94
C GLY A 511 -8.77 -4.42 14.63
N GLY A 512 -8.96 -3.68 13.53
CA GLY A 512 -9.12 -4.31 12.21
C GLY A 512 -7.89 -5.18 11.87
N PRO A 513 -6.69 -4.58 11.72
CA PRO A 513 -5.46 -5.32 11.51
C PRO A 513 -4.81 -5.80 12.82
N ASN A 514 -5.33 -5.49 14.01
CA ASN A 514 -4.61 -5.68 15.28
C ASN A 514 -3.24 -4.99 15.32
N ILE A 515 -3.16 -3.70 14.94
CA ILE A 515 -1.89 -2.94 14.89
C ILE A 515 -1.92 -1.74 15.85
N ILE A 516 -0.79 -1.51 16.51
CA ILE A 516 -0.48 -0.26 17.21
C ILE A 516 0.46 0.59 16.36
N THR A 517 0.08 1.85 16.14
CA THR A 517 0.95 2.87 15.52
C THR A 517 1.20 4.03 16.49
N THR A 518 2.28 4.79 16.25
CA THR A 518 2.60 6.00 17.00
C THR A 518 2.87 7.15 16.06
N ILE A 519 2.36 8.34 16.39
CA ILE A 519 2.64 9.59 15.68
C ILE A 519 3.23 10.56 16.71
N VAL A 520 4.37 11.17 16.38
CA VAL A 520 5.01 12.19 17.22
C VAL A 520 5.22 13.44 16.40
N ASP A 521 4.67 14.57 16.86
CA ASP A 521 4.73 15.86 16.17
C ASP A 521 4.33 15.78 14.67
N GLY A 522 3.23 15.07 14.39
CA GLY A 522 2.74 14.85 13.02
C GLY A 522 3.56 13.88 12.16
N LYS A 523 4.49 13.12 12.76
CA LYS A 523 5.30 12.13 12.04
C LYS A 523 4.98 10.71 12.51
N LEU A 524 4.55 9.85 11.59
CA LEU A 524 4.30 8.44 11.86
C LEU A 524 5.63 7.72 12.13
N GLY A 525 5.64 6.86 13.14
CA GLY A 525 6.78 6.02 13.44
C GLY A 525 7.06 5.03 12.31
N ASP A 526 8.30 4.99 11.84
CA ASP A 526 8.79 4.03 10.83
C ASP A 526 9.86 3.08 11.42
N GLY A 527 10.21 3.23 12.70
CA GLY A 527 11.23 2.45 13.39
C GLY A 527 12.57 3.16 13.52
N GLY A 528 12.73 4.31 12.86
CA GLY A 528 14.00 5.04 12.77
C GLY A 528 15.15 4.13 12.33
N LYS A 529 16.35 4.35 12.87
CA LYS A 529 17.52 3.48 12.60
C LYS A 529 17.56 2.19 13.42
N TYR A 530 16.61 2.00 14.34
CA TYR A 530 16.70 0.95 15.37
C TYR A 530 15.77 -0.24 15.13
N ARG A 531 14.69 -0.04 14.37
CA ARG A 531 13.71 -1.08 14.03
C ARG A 531 13.46 -1.14 12.54
N ARG A 532 13.10 -2.34 12.08
CA ARG A 532 12.71 -2.58 10.69
C ARG A 532 11.40 -1.88 10.33
N ARG A 533 10.52 -1.64 11.31
CA ARG A 533 9.24 -0.94 11.20
C ARG A 533 8.94 -0.14 12.48
N GLY A 534 8.01 0.81 12.39
CA GLY A 534 7.58 1.70 13.49
C GLY A 534 6.17 1.43 14.03
N TRP A 535 5.60 0.31 13.65
CA TRP A 535 4.29 -0.19 14.05
C TRP A 535 4.38 -1.67 14.48
N GLY A 536 3.46 -2.12 15.33
CA GLY A 536 3.49 -3.46 15.92
C GLY A 536 2.13 -4.13 15.97
N TRP A 537 2.10 -5.44 15.72
CA TRP A 537 0.89 -6.24 15.93
C TRP A 537 0.63 -6.41 17.43
N PHE A 538 -0.64 -6.45 17.82
CA PHE A 538 -1.07 -6.90 19.14
C PHE A 538 -1.80 -8.24 19.05
N ASP A 539 -1.84 -8.97 20.17
CA ASP A 539 -2.44 -10.30 20.24
C ASP A 539 -3.94 -10.25 19.98
N GLU A 540 -4.44 -11.10 19.07
CA GLU A 540 -5.86 -11.19 18.68
C GLU A 540 -6.81 -11.46 19.86
N LYS A 541 -6.30 -11.98 20.99
CA LYS A 541 -7.08 -12.20 22.22
C LYS A 541 -7.40 -10.90 22.97
N LEU A 542 -6.82 -9.77 22.59
CA LEU A 542 -7.02 -8.47 23.23
C LEU A 542 -8.32 -7.79 22.79
N GLU A 543 -9.43 -8.51 22.77
CA GLU A 543 -10.74 -7.97 22.37
C GLU A 543 -11.29 -6.93 23.37
N ARG A 544 -11.30 -7.26 24.67
CA ARG A 544 -11.86 -6.42 25.73
C ARG A 544 -10.76 -5.98 26.68
N VAL A 545 -10.39 -4.69 26.58
CA VAL A 545 -9.22 -4.12 27.26
C VAL A 545 -9.59 -3.01 28.25
N ASN A 546 -10.88 -2.94 28.60
CA ASN A 546 -11.38 -2.01 29.59
C ASN A 546 -10.87 -2.39 30.99
N GLY A 547 -10.37 -1.41 31.72
CA GLY A 547 -10.01 -1.52 33.13
C GLY A 547 -11.08 -0.89 34.02
N GLY A 548 -10.76 0.25 34.62
CA GLY A 548 -11.69 1.12 35.34
C GLY A 548 -12.40 2.14 34.45
N ASN A 549 -13.34 2.87 35.05
CA ASN A 549 -14.16 3.90 34.38
C ASN A 549 -13.47 5.28 34.32
N TYR A 550 -12.18 5.33 34.64
CA TYR A 550 -11.42 6.57 34.72
C TYR A 550 -10.05 6.38 34.11
N LEU A 551 -9.61 7.41 33.39
CA LEU A 551 -8.22 7.62 33.01
C LEU A 551 -7.54 8.48 34.08
N THR A 552 -6.43 7.99 34.62
CA THR A 552 -5.67 8.72 35.65
C THR A 552 -4.36 9.22 35.05
N VAL A 553 -4.08 10.51 35.21
CA VAL A 553 -2.75 11.09 34.97
C VAL A 553 -1.90 10.85 36.21
N SER A 554 -0.74 10.23 36.07
CA SER A 554 0.13 9.93 37.21
C SER A 554 0.67 11.22 37.84
N LYS A 555 0.54 11.35 39.16
CA LYS A 555 1.13 12.44 39.95
C LYS A 555 2.64 12.28 40.14
N GLU A 556 3.16 11.07 39.98
CA GLU A 556 4.57 10.74 40.13
C GLU A 556 5.37 11.05 38.85
N PHE A 557 4.67 11.33 37.74
CA PHE A 557 5.30 11.67 36.49
C PHE A 557 5.94 13.06 36.57
N GLN A 558 7.28 13.12 36.53
CA GLN A 558 8.10 14.34 36.67
C GLN A 558 8.05 15.28 35.44
N SER A 559 7.00 15.17 34.64
CA SER A 559 6.81 15.78 33.33
C SER A 559 5.40 16.35 33.26
N GLN A 560 5.15 17.30 32.37
CA GLN A 560 3.89 18.05 32.35
C GLN A 560 3.00 17.62 31.19
N ILE A 561 1.89 16.95 31.48
CA ILE A 561 0.81 16.76 30.51
C ILE A 561 0.00 18.05 30.42
N LYS A 562 -0.28 18.51 29.20
CA LYS A 562 -1.05 19.72 28.89
C LYS A 562 -2.47 19.40 28.43
N ARG A 563 -2.63 18.29 27.71
CA ARG A 563 -3.91 17.80 27.24
C ARG A 563 -3.86 16.29 27.04
N VAL A 564 -4.99 15.64 27.28
CA VAL A 564 -5.25 14.26 26.88
C VAL A 564 -6.60 14.21 26.18
N ARG A 565 -6.66 13.50 25.06
CA ARG A 565 -7.92 13.10 24.43
C ARG A 565 -7.92 11.61 24.14
N VAL A 566 -9.09 10.98 24.31
CA VAL A 566 -9.31 9.59 23.92
C VAL A 566 -10.46 9.55 22.94
N TYR A 567 -10.26 8.81 21.85
CA TYR A 567 -11.25 8.59 20.81
C TYR A 567 -11.65 7.11 20.78
N ASP A 568 -12.93 6.81 20.58
CA ASP A 568 -13.44 5.43 20.43
C ASP A 568 -13.35 4.91 18.98
N ARG A 569 -12.34 5.40 18.24
CA ARG A 569 -12.05 4.98 16.88
C ARG A 569 -10.56 5.08 16.55
N CYS A 570 -10.20 4.47 15.41
CA CYS A 570 -8.91 4.68 14.76
C CYS A 570 -8.90 6.09 14.15
N LEU A 571 -8.04 6.98 14.65
CA LEU A 571 -7.71 8.19 13.91
C LEU A 571 -6.77 7.81 12.78
N THR A 572 -7.03 8.37 11.59
CA THR A 572 -6.07 8.33 10.50
C THR A 572 -4.81 9.12 10.88
N THR A 573 -3.65 8.77 10.31
CA THR A 573 -2.41 9.55 10.43
C THR A 573 -2.64 11.00 10.01
N SER A 574 -3.44 11.21 8.97
CA SER A 574 -3.83 12.51 8.44
C SER A 574 -4.66 13.34 9.44
N GLU A 575 -5.54 12.70 10.20
CA GLU A 575 -6.26 13.34 11.31
C GLU A 575 -5.35 13.68 12.48
N ALA A 576 -4.45 12.77 12.87
CA ALA A 576 -3.45 13.03 13.91
C ALA A 576 -2.56 14.23 13.56
N ILE A 577 -2.16 14.36 12.29
CA ILE A 577 -1.43 15.52 11.76
C ILE A 577 -2.28 16.79 11.81
N GLY A 578 -3.57 16.70 11.47
CA GLY A 578 -4.51 17.82 11.62
C GLY A 578 -4.60 18.32 13.06
N ASN A 579 -4.69 17.40 14.03
CA ASN A 579 -4.67 17.71 15.45
C ASN A 579 -3.36 18.41 15.86
N PHE A 580 -2.21 17.88 15.44
CA PHE A 580 -0.90 18.49 15.67
C PHE A 580 -0.86 19.94 15.16
N ASN A 581 -1.16 20.14 13.88
CA ASN A 581 -1.12 21.44 13.22
C ASN A 581 -2.10 22.45 13.82
N SER A 582 -3.22 21.99 14.36
CA SER A 582 -4.19 22.84 15.05
C SER A 582 -3.69 23.30 16.43
N GLY A 583 -2.92 22.46 17.13
CA GLY A 583 -2.39 22.75 18.47
C GLY A 583 -1.06 23.49 18.49
N MET A 584 -0.39 23.61 17.35
CA MET A 584 0.81 24.46 17.16
C MET A 584 0.50 25.96 17.07
N ARG A 585 -0.79 26.34 17.09
CA ARG A 585 -1.25 27.72 16.95
C ARG A 585 -1.29 28.48 18.26
#